data_AF-C5LXR3-F1
#
_entry.id   AF-C5LXR3-F1
#
_cell.length_a   1.000
_cell.length_b   1.000
_cell.length_c   1.000
_cell.angle_alpha   90.00
_cell.angle_beta   90.00
_cell.angle_gamma   90.00
#
_symmetry.space_group_name_H-M   'P 1'
#
loop_
_entity.id
_entity.type
_entity.pdbx_description
1 polymer ?
#
loop_
_entity_poly.entity_id
_entity_poly.type
_entity_poly.pdbx_seq_one_letter_code
_entity_poly.pdbx_strand_id
1 'polypeptide(L)'
;MSTATTNSIPDDLFKKAKTGKGRRVLAERASKLQENDKTVMLLRGPQAGQDVNALLKDLYDMLKPNAVNLRRNESVQPFEDPGTLEFLARKNDASLFIFGSKTKKRPFRLAVGRTFDHQLLDMEELHVSNYVPASQFKGAEAPRLGSKPLVIFQGDGFASVPDLQHARSLLLDVFRGSQAKAVALDGLDHVVVFTAVEDPEETGSHLICFIEAVVHSCV
;
A
#
# COMPACT_ATOMS: atom_id res chain seq x y z
N MET A 1 46.38 30.08 0.16
CA MET A 1 45.95 28.95 1.00
C MET A 1 44.46 29.10 1.30
N SER A 2 43.74 27.99 1.37
CA SER A 2 42.29 27.81 1.60
C SER A 2 41.45 27.62 0.33
N THR A 3 41.52 26.40 -0.20
CA THR A 3 40.51 25.83 -1.10
C THR A 3 39.32 25.36 -0.26
N ALA A 4 38.15 25.94 -0.48
CA ALA A 4 36.91 25.46 0.11
C ALA A 4 36.63 24.04 -0.37
N THR A 5 36.67 23.08 0.56
CA THR A 5 36.27 21.69 0.33
C THR A 5 34.75 21.66 0.25
N THR A 6 34.19 21.84 -0.94
CA THR A 6 32.82 21.40 -1.21
C THR A 6 32.80 19.89 -1.04
N ASN A 7 32.21 19.42 0.06
CA ASN A 7 31.82 18.04 0.26
C ASN A 7 30.76 17.68 -0.79
N SER A 8 31.21 17.44 -2.04
CA SER A 8 30.39 16.82 -3.06
C SER A 8 30.23 15.36 -2.68
N ILE A 9 29.02 14.99 -2.29
CA ILE A 9 28.54 13.60 -2.24
C ILE A 9 29.01 12.92 -3.54
N PRO A 10 29.68 11.76 -3.50
CA PRO A 10 30.23 11.13 -4.70
C PRO A 10 29.15 10.93 -5.77
N ASP A 11 29.37 11.55 -6.93
CA ASP A 11 28.49 11.59 -8.11
C ASP A 11 28.37 10.22 -8.84
N ASP A 12 28.76 9.11 -8.18
CA ASP A 12 29.04 7.80 -8.78
C ASP A 12 28.06 6.68 -8.37
N LEU A 13 26.95 7.00 -7.69
CA LEU A 13 25.93 6.00 -7.31
C LEU A 13 24.73 5.95 -8.27
N PHE A 14 24.65 6.84 -9.26
CA PHE A 14 23.53 6.90 -10.20
C PHE A 14 24.00 6.58 -11.62
N LYS A 15 23.47 5.49 -12.21
CA LYS A 15 23.60 5.23 -13.66
C LYS A 15 23.14 6.49 -14.41
N LYS A 16 24.09 7.25 -14.96
CA LYS A 16 23.79 8.49 -15.69
C LYS A 16 22.83 8.17 -16.84
N ALA A 17 21.65 8.80 -16.82
CA ALA A 17 20.65 8.57 -17.85
C ALA A 17 21.16 9.06 -19.21
N LYS A 18 21.10 8.17 -20.20
CA LYS A 18 21.55 8.45 -21.57
C LYS A 18 20.62 9.41 -22.33
N THR A 19 19.34 9.48 -21.94
CA THR A 19 18.32 10.29 -22.62
C THR A 19 17.79 11.42 -21.73
N GLY A 20 17.29 12.49 -22.33
CA GLY A 20 16.65 13.60 -21.59
C GLY A 20 15.43 13.13 -20.77
N LYS A 21 14.61 12.22 -21.32
CA LYS A 21 13.50 11.59 -20.61
C LYS A 21 13.98 10.80 -19.39
N GLY A 22 15.06 10.02 -19.53
CA GLY A 22 15.64 9.28 -18.42
C GLY A 22 16.16 10.19 -17.32
N ARG A 23 16.79 11.31 -17.66
CA ARG A 23 17.23 12.32 -16.68
C ARG A 23 16.06 12.90 -15.88
N ARG A 24 14.94 13.20 -16.53
CA ARG A 24 13.72 13.69 -15.86
C ARG A 24 13.15 12.64 -14.90
N VAL A 25 13.08 11.37 -15.31
CA VAL A 25 12.60 10.29 -14.45
C VAL A 25 13.51 10.10 -13.23
N LEU A 26 14.83 10.08 -13.43
CA LEU A 26 15.77 9.95 -12.31
C LEU A 26 15.71 11.15 -11.35
N ALA A 27 15.55 12.37 -11.87
CA ALA A 27 15.37 13.56 -11.04
C ALA A 27 14.05 13.53 -10.26
N GLU A 28 12.98 12.99 -10.86
CA GLU A 28 11.67 12.85 -10.21
C GLU A 28 11.70 11.84 -9.06
N ARG A 29 12.50 10.77 -9.19
CA ARG A 29 12.70 9.72 -8.19
C ARG A 29 13.72 10.07 -7.11
N ALA A 30 14.52 11.12 -7.30
CA ALA A 30 15.50 11.53 -6.32
C ALA A 30 14.81 12.01 -5.04
N SER A 31 15.52 11.95 -3.90
CA SER A 31 15.00 12.43 -2.62
C SER A 31 14.63 13.92 -2.69
N LYS A 32 13.52 14.27 -2.04
CA LYS A 32 12.95 15.63 -2.04
C LYS A 32 12.62 16.05 -0.61
N LEU A 33 12.67 17.35 -0.34
CA LEU A 33 12.21 17.90 0.94
C LEU A 33 10.69 17.71 1.12
N GLN A 34 9.94 17.94 0.03
CA GLN A 34 8.52 17.60 -0.05
C GLN A 34 8.38 16.33 -0.87
N GLU A 35 8.01 15.23 -0.21
CA GLU A 35 7.88 13.93 -0.84
C GLU A 35 6.71 13.89 -1.84
N ASN A 36 6.85 12.99 -2.82
CA ASN A 36 5.76 12.61 -3.72
C ASN A 36 4.75 11.72 -2.98
N ASP A 37 3.59 11.50 -3.61
CA ASP A 37 2.65 10.49 -3.14
C ASP A 37 3.27 9.10 -3.20
N LYS A 38 2.98 8.27 -2.19
CA LYS A 38 3.50 6.90 -2.11
C LYS A 38 2.81 6.01 -3.12
N THR A 39 3.59 5.37 -3.98
CA THR A 39 3.08 4.36 -4.92
C THR A 39 3.01 2.99 -4.25
N VAL A 40 1.87 2.30 -4.38
CA VAL A 40 1.63 0.94 -3.88
C VAL A 40 1.81 -0.07 -5.02
N MET A 41 2.71 -1.05 -4.86
CA MET A 41 2.76 -2.19 -5.77
C MET A 41 1.94 -3.37 -5.24
N LEU A 42 1.06 -3.90 -6.08
CA LEU A 42 0.28 -5.10 -5.76
C LEU A 42 0.93 -6.30 -6.43
N LEU A 43 1.23 -7.30 -5.61
CA LEU A 43 1.97 -8.50 -5.96
C LEU A 43 1.10 -9.72 -5.68
N ARG A 44 1.06 -10.64 -6.62
CA ARG A 44 0.39 -11.94 -6.47
C ARG A 44 1.42 -13.05 -6.29
N GLY A 45 1.22 -13.90 -5.27
CA GLY A 45 1.97 -15.13 -5.08
C GLY A 45 1.61 -16.21 -6.12
N PRO A 46 2.52 -17.16 -6.40
CA PRO A 46 2.40 -18.11 -7.50
C PRO A 46 1.15 -19.01 -7.42
N GLN A 47 0.76 -19.43 -6.22
CA GLN A 47 -0.36 -20.34 -5.98
C GLN A 47 -1.65 -19.63 -5.54
N ALA A 48 -1.72 -18.30 -5.69
CA ALA A 48 -2.87 -17.52 -5.25
C ALA A 48 -4.14 -17.85 -6.06
N GLY A 49 -5.27 -18.05 -5.38
CA GLY A 49 -6.56 -18.37 -5.96
C GLY A 49 -7.28 -17.17 -6.61
N GLN A 50 -8.51 -17.41 -7.10
CA GLN A 50 -9.34 -16.35 -7.69
C GLN A 50 -9.79 -15.31 -6.67
N ASP A 51 -9.99 -15.72 -5.42
CA ASP A 51 -10.31 -14.86 -4.28
C ASP A 51 -9.20 -13.83 -4.01
N VAL A 52 -7.94 -14.26 -3.99
CA VAL A 52 -6.78 -13.37 -3.84
C VAL A 52 -6.73 -12.38 -5.00
N ASN A 53 -6.98 -12.83 -6.23
CA ASN A 53 -6.97 -11.95 -7.41
C ASN A 53 -8.10 -10.92 -7.35
N ALA A 54 -9.28 -11.32 -6.89
CA ALA A 54 -10.40 -10.41 -6.71
C ALA A 54 -10.07 -9.34 -5.66
N LEU A 55 -9.52 -9.73 -4.50
CA LEU A 55 -9.15 -8.78 -3.45
C LEU A 55 -8.05 -7.82 -3.92
N LEU A 56 -7.00 -8.31 -4.57
CA LEU A 56 -5.96 -7.46 -5.14
C LEU A 56 -6.51 -6.53 -6.24
N LYS A 57 -7.52 -6.96 -7.00
CA LYS A 57 -8.19 -6.10 -7.98
C LYS A 57 -8.98 -4.99 -7.30
N ASP A 58 -9.75 -5.32 -6.26
CA ASP A 58 -10.55 -4.34 -5.53
C ASP A 58 -9.63 -3.32 -4.82
N LEU A 59 -8.55 -3.78 -4.18
CA LEU A 59 -7.49 -2.90 -3.64
C LEU A 59 -6.85 -2.03 -4.71
N TYR A 60 -6.56 -2.59 -5.89
CA TYR A 60 -6.01 -1.82 -6.99
C TYR A 60 -6.96 -0.74 -7.49
N ASP A 61 -8.26 -1.03 -7.58
CA ASP A 61 -9.27 -0.07 -8.03
C ASP A 61 -9.42 1.09 -7.03
N MET A 62 -9.29 0.85 -5.73
CA MET A 62 -9.30 1.90 -4.68
C MET A 62 -8.03 2.75 -4.64
N LEU A 63 -6.86 2.15 -4.87
CA LEU A 63 -5.57 2.83 -4.71
C LEU A 63 -5.13 3.61 -5.95
N LYS A 64 -5.93 3.60 -7.03
CA LYS A 64 -5.66 4.40 -8.23
C LYS A 64 -5.73 5.90 -7.94
N PRO A 65 -4.83 6.72 -8.51
CA PRO A 65 -3.87 6.37 -9.57
C PRO A 65 -2.52 5.84 -9.05
N ASN A 66 -2.24 5.92 -7.75
CA ASN A 66 -0.92 5.65 -7.15
C ASN A 66 -0.71 4.16 -6.83
N ALA A 67 -1.15 3.29 -7.75
CA ALA A 67 -1.06 1.85 -7.61
C ALA A 67 -0.55 1.19 -8.89
N VAL A 68 0.28 0.17 -8.73
CA VAL A 68 0.84 -0.63 -9.83
C VAL A 68 0.54 -2.10 -9.58
N ASN A 69 -0.26 -2.72 -10.46
CA ASN A 69 -0.57 -4.15 -10.36
C ASN A 69 0.41 -4.98 -11.19
N LEU A 70 1.23 -5.79 -10.51
CA LEU A 70 2.23 -6.64 -11.12
C LEU A 70 1.70 -8.07 -11.26
N ARG A 71 1.48 -8.50 -12.50
CA ARG A 71 0.74 -9.73 -12.83
C ARG A 71 1.54 -11.04 -12.66
N ARG A 72 2.88 -11.01 -12.67
CA ARG A 72 3.74 -12.21 -12.55
C ARG A 72 4.91 -11.94 -11.60
N ASN A 73 4.83 -12.46 -10.38
CA ASN A 73 5.89 -12.34 -9.38
C ASN A 73 6.13 -13.69 -8.68
N GLU A 74 6.53 -14.69 -9.47
CA GLU A 74 6.63 -16.08 -9.00
C GLU A 74 7.69 -16.30 -7.92
N SER A 75 8.71 -15.42 -7.82
CA SER A 75 9.83 -15.55 -6.89
C SER A 75 9.72 -14.68 -5.63
N VAL A 76 8.62 -13.95 -5.43
CA VAL A 76 8.50 -13.07 -4.26
C VAL A 76 8.10 -13.87 -3.02
N GLN A 77 8.99 -13.91 -2.04
CA GLN A 77 8.76 -14.47 -0.71
C GLN A 77 9.15 -13.42 0.34
N PRO A 78 8.23 -12.52 0.74
CA PRO A 78 8.57 -11.33 1.52
C PRO A 78 9.32 -11.61 2.83
N PHE A 79 8.99 -12.73 3.48
CA PHE A 79 9.57 -13.13 4.77
C PHE A 79 10.82 -14.03 4.66
N GLU A 80 11.20 -14.47 3.45
CA GLU A 80 12.37 -15.32 3.24
C GLU A 80 13.53 -14.52 2.63
N ASP A 81 13.24 -13.78 1.55
CA ASP A 81 14.23 -12.93 0.88
C ASP A 81 13.57 -11.61 0.40
N PRO A 82 13.96 -10.46 0.98
CA PRO A 82 13.46 -9.17 0.52
C PRO A 82 14.09 -8.72 -0.80
N GLY A 83 15.19 -9.33 -1.28
CA GLY A 83 15.95 -8.82 -2.42
C GLY A 83 15.14 -8.66 -3.71
N THR A 84 14.25 -9.61 -4.01
CA THR A 84 13.34 -9.50 -5.17
C THR A 84 12.34 -8.36 -4.98
N LEU A 85 11.83 -8.19 -3.76
CA LEU A 85 10.85 -7.16 -3.42
C LEU A 85 11.47 -5.75 -3.52
N GLU A 86 12.67 -5.57 -2.99
CA GLU A 86 13.45 -4.33 -3.06
C GLU A 86 13.81 -3.97 -4.50
N PHE A 87 14.19 -4.97 -5.30
CA PHE A 87 14.42 -4.78 -6.73
C PHE A 87 13.16 -4.28 -7.45
N LEU A 88 11.99 -4.88 -7.16
CA LEU A 88 10.72 -4.45 -7.72
C LEU A 88 10.31 -3.06 -7.23
N ALA A 89 10.56 -2.74 -5.96
CA ALA A 89 10.33 -1.41 -5.38
C ALA A 89 11.12 -0.35 -6.14
N ARG A 90 12.42 -0.55 -6.32
CA ARG A 90 13.31 0.36 -7.07
C ARG A 90 12.91 0.48 -8.54
N LYS A 91 12.51 -0.62 -9.18
CA LYS A 91 12.11 -0.63 -10.59
C LYS A 91 10.84 0.22 -10.80
N ASN A 92 9.84 0.01 -9.95
CA ASN A 92 8.53 0.65 -10.07
C ASN A 92 8.42 1.99 -9.33
N ASP A 93 9.45 2.39 -8.59
CA ASP A 93 9.40 3.57 -7.72
C ASP A 93 8.27 3.49 -6.68
N ALA A 94 8.15 2.32 -6.05
CA ALA A 94 7.09 2.03 -5.10
C ALA A 94 7.64 2.01 -3.67
N SER A 95 7.07 2.84 -2.81
CA SER A 95 7.39 2.89 -1.37
C SER A 95 6.57 1.88 -0.57
N LEU A 96 5.48 1.37 -1.12
CA LEU A 96 4.53 0.48 -0.45
C LEU A 96 4.30 -0.77 -1.28
N PHE A 97 4.02 -1.90 -0.62
CA PHE A 97 3.63 -3.13 -1.30
C PHE A 97 2.51 -3.86 -0.58
N ILE A 98 1.73 -4.58 -1.36
CA ILE A 98 0.72 -5.53 -0.90
C ILE A 98 0.96 -6.83 -1.65
N PHE A 99 1.26 -7.90 -0.92
CA PHE A 99 1.49 -9.23 -1.46
C PHE A 99 0.41 -10.20 -1.00
N GLY A 100 -0.38 -10.71 -1.95
CA GLY A 100 -1.42 -11.71 -1.67
C GLY A 100 -0.95 -13.12 -1.93
N SER A 101 -1.14 -14.00 -0.95
CA SER A 101 -0.82 -15.43 -1.06
C SER A 101 -1.89 -16.31 -0.40
N LYS A 102 -1.97 -17.57 -0.85
CA LYS A 102 -2.87 -18.58 -0.28
C LYS A 102 -2.21 -19.95 -0.41
N THR A 103 -2.00 -20.62 0.71
CA THR A 103 -1.48 -21.99 0.76
C THR A 103 -2.29 -22.83 1.75
N LYS A 104 -2.12 -24.15 1.75
CA LYS A 104 -2.79 -25.03 2.72
C LYS A 104 -2.39 -24.72 4.17
N LYS A 105 -1.11 -24.40 4.42
CA LYS A 105 -0.58 -24.10 5.76
C LYS A 105 -0.93 -22.67 6.20
N ARG A 106 -0.91 -21.72 5.28
CA ARG A 106 -1.25 -20.32 5.51
C ARG A 106 -2.44 -19.95 4.61
N PRO A 107 -3.68 -20.19 5.08
CA PRO A 107 -4.87 -19.81 4.33
C PRO A 107 -4.91 -18.28 4.22
N PHE A 108 -5.31 -17.81 3.03
CA PHE A 108 -5.43 -16.42 2.57
C PHE A 108 -4.71 -15.38 3.46
N ARG A 109 -3.51 -14.97 3.03
CA ARG A 109 -2.67 -13.97 3.69
C ARG A 109 -2.40 -12.79 2.78
N LEU A 110 -2.39 -11.60 3.37
CA LEU A 110 -1.86 -10.39 2.78
C LEU A 110 -0.64 -9.95 3.56
N ALA A 111 0.52 -9.88 2.93
CA ALA A 111 1.66 -9.17 3.50
C ALA A 111 1.62 -7.72 3.00
N VAL A 112 1.54 -6.77 3.92
CA VAL A 112 1.54 -5.33 3.61
C VAL A 112 2.82 -4.76 4.21
N GLY A 113 3.52 -3.90 3.48
CA GLY A 113 4.75 -3.32 4.01
C GLY A 113 5.22 -2.08 3.27
N ARG A 114 6.27 -1.48 3.82
CA ARG A 114 6.88 -0.23 3.35
C ARG A 114 8.35 -0.42 3.10
N THR A 115 8.85 0.36 2.16
CA THR A 115 10.28 0.47 1.88
C THR A 115 10.74 1.90 2.15
N PHE A 116 11.99 2.03 2.58
CA PHE A 116 12.70 3.29 2.73
C PHE A 116 13.98 3.21 1.89
N ASP A 117 14.19 4.17 0.98
CA ASP A 117 15.23 4.10 -0.05
C ASP A 117 15.24 2.75 -0.82
N HIS A 118 14.03 2.23 -1.08
CA HIS A 118 13.78 0.93 -1.70
C HIS A 118 14.31 -0.29 -0.93
N GLN A 119 14.75 -0.12 0.32
CA GLN A 119 15.04 -1.21 1.24
C GLN A 119 13.83 -1.48 2.12
N LEU A 120 13.61 -2.74 2.49
CA LEU A 120 12.48 -3.10 3.35
C LEU A 120 12.61 -2.42 4.72
N LEU A 121 11.60 -1.66 5.12
CA LEU A 121 11.55 -0.99 6.43
C LEU A 121 10.78 -1.85 7.44
N ASP A 122 9.51 -2.10 7.14
CA ASP A 122 8.60 -2.88 7.97
C ASP A 122 7.53 -3.56 7.10
N MET A 123 6.96 -4.63 7.65
CA MET A 123 5.83 -5.34 7.04
C MET A 123 5.05 -6.13 8.08
N GLU A 124 3.77 -6.33 7.80
CA GLU A 124 2.87 -7.16 8.58
C GLU A 124 2.16 -8.20 7.73
N GLU A 125 1.94 -9.38 8.29
CA GLU A 125 1.10 -10.43 7.69
C GLU A 125 -0.30 -10.36 8.29
N LEU A 126 -1.30 -10.08 7.44
CA LEU A 126 -2.71 -10.08 7.78
C LEU A 126 -3.36 -11.38 7.30
N HIS A 127 -4.18 -11.98 8.17
CA HIS A 127 -5.09 -13.04 7.76
C HIS A 127 -6.36 -12.45 7.18
N VAL A 128 -6.78 -12.94 6.01
CA VAL A 128 -8.05 -12.56 5.41
C VAL A 128 -9.07 -13.67 5.63
N SER A 129 -10.09 -13.36 6.42
CA SER A 129 -11.28 -14.17 6.61
C SER A 129 -12.51 -13.45 6.03
N ASN A 130 -13.53 -14.22 5.64
CA ASN A 130 -14.85 -13.70 5.22
C ASN A 130 -14.82 -12.62 4.13
N TYR A 131 -13.87 -12.73 3.18
CA TYR A 131 -13.77 -11.78 2.07
C TYR A 131 -15.02 -11.84 1.17
N VAL A 132 -15.64 -10.68 0.97
CA VAL A 132 -16.74 -10.47 0.02
C VAL A 132 -16.26 -9.48 -1.05
N PRO A 133 -16.22 -9.86 -2.33
CA PRO A 133 -15.75 -8.99 -3.40
C PRO A 133 -16.71 -7.84 -3.66
N ALA A 134 -16.19 -6.69 -4.10
CA ALA A 134 -16.97 -5.50 -4.43
C ALA A 134 -18.10 -5.80 -5.43
N SER A 135 -17.87 -6.73 -6.36
CA SER A 135 -18.85 -7.15 -7.36
C SER A 135 -20.11 -7.83 -6.82
N GLN A 136 -20.12 -8.27 -5.56
CA GLN A 136 -21.30 -8.87 -4.92
C GLN A 136 -22.22 -7.82 -4.28
N PHE A 137 -21.75 -6.59 -4.07
CA PHE A 137 -22.53 -5.51 -3.50
C PHE A 137 -23.32 -4.81 -4.60
N LYS A 138 -24.65 -4.72 -4.44
CA LYS A 138 -25.52 -4.04 -5.42
C LYS A 138 -25.21 -2.55 -5.43
N GLY A 139 -24.95 -1.99 -6.60
CA GLY A 139 -24.66 -0.56 -6.77
C GLY A 139 -23.25 -0.15 -6.33
N ALA A 140 -22.37 -1.11 -6.01
CA ALA A 140 -20.98 -0.78 -5.74
C ALA A 140 -20.27 -0.38 -7.04
N GLU A 141 -19.87 0.89 -7.10
CA GLU A 141 -19.01 1.43 -8.14
C GLU A 141 -17.58 1.58 -7.62
N ALA A 142 -16.60 1.46 -8.51
CA ALA A 142 -15.23 1.75 -8.14
C ALA A 142 -15.09 3.26 -7.81
N PRO A 143 -14.27 3.63 -6.82
CA PRO A 143 -14.02 5.03 -6.51
C PRO A 143 -13.59 5.83 -7.75
N ARG A 144 -13.96 7.11 -7.81
CA ARG A 144 -13.50 7.99 -8.87
C ARG A 144 -11.98 8.06 -8.84
N LEU A 145 -11.36 8.06 -10.01
CA LEU A 145 -9.90 8.11 -10.11
C LEU A 145 -9.34 9.35 -9.40
N GLY A 146 -8.48 9.13 -8.41
CA GLY A 146 -7.86 10.22 -7.64
C GLY A 146 -8.77 10.88 -6.60
N SER A 147 -9.96 10.31 -6.34
CA SER A 147 -10.77 10.67 -5.17
C SER A 147 -9.98 10.43 -3.88
N LYS A 148 -10.27 11.22 -2.85
CA LYS A 148 -9.59 11.12 -1.56
C LYS A 148 -10.45 10.30 -0.59
N PRO A 149 -10.01 9.11 -0.15
CA PRO A 149 -10.74 8.33 0.83
C PRO A 149 -10.79 9.04 2.18
N LEU A 150 -11.90 8.88 2.88
CA LEU A 150 -11.92 9.04 4.33
C LEU A 150 -11.45 7.72 4.96
N VAL A 151 -10.52 7.80 5.92
CA VAL A 151 -10.00 6.62 6.62
C VAL A 151 -10.37 6.72 8.09
N ILE A 152 -11.09 5.72 8.60
CA ILE A 152 -11.58 5.67 9.98
C ILE A 152 -10.97 4.46 10.67
N PHE A 153 -10.42 4.66 11.87
CA PHE A 153 -9.97 3.60 12.76
C PHE A 153 -10.88 3.60 14.00
N GLN A 154 -11.58 2.50 14.25
CA GLN A 154 -12.53 2.30 15.34
C GLN A 154 -12.03 1.24 16.31
N GLY A 155 -12.21 1.48 17.61
CA GLY A 155 -11.82 0.56 18.68
C GLY A 155 -10.50 0.92 19.34
N ASP A 156 -10.44 0.70 20.65
CA ASP A 156 -9.32 1.10 21.51
C ASP A 156 -8.05 0.27 21.26
N GLY A 157 -8.19 -0.91 20.63
CA GLY A 157 -7.08 -1.77 20.25
C GLY A 157 -5.99 -1.04 19.44
N PHE A 158 -6.37 -0.09 18.59
CA PHE A 158 -5.43 0.74 17.82
C PHE A 158 -4.60 1.72 18.67
N ALA A 159 -4.96 1.91 19.94
CA ALA A 159 -4.23 2.74 20.89
C ALA A 159 -3.57 1.89 22.00
N SER A 160 -4.06 0.69 22.29
CA SER A 160 -3.57 -0.14 23.39
C SER A 160 -2.69 -1.33 22.95
N VAL A 161 -2.92 -1.90 21.76
CA VAL A 161 -2.22 -3.10 21.28
C VAL A 161 -1.09 -2.70 20.33
N PRO A 162 0.19 -3.02 20.62
CA PRO A 162 1.33 -2.61 19.79
C PRO A 162 1.22 -3.03 18.32
N ASP A 163 0.79 -4.27 18.06
CA ASP A 163 0.62 -4.78 16.69
C ASP A 163 -0.44 -3.98 15.94
N LEU A 164 -1.57 -3.65 16.58
CA LEU A 164 -2.60 -2.81 15.95
C LEU A 164 -2.17 -1.36 15.78
N GLN A 165 -1.34 -0.81 16.67
CA GLN A 165 -0.76 0.52 16.50
C GLN A 165 0.13 0.56 15.24
N HIS A 166 0.94 -0.48 15.05
CA HIS A 166 1.80 -0.63 13.88
C HIS A 166 0.97 -0.83 12.60
N ALA A 167 -0.03 -1.72 12.63
CA ALA A 167 -1.01 -1.91 11.56
C ALA A 167 -1.71 -0.61 11.17
N ARG A 168 -2.13 0.19 12.15
CA ARG A 168 -2.76 1.50 11.91
C ARG A 168 -1.83 2.45 11.17
N SER A 169 -0.57 2.55 11.58
CA SER A 169 0.43 3.37 10.89
C SER A 169 0.63 2.91 9.45
N LEU A 170 0.78 1.60 9.24
CA LEU A 170 1.01 0.99 7.94
C LEU A 170 -0.19 1.17 6.99
N LEU A 171 -1.40 0.84 7.46
CA LEU A 171 -2.63 0.95 6.68
C LEU A 171 -3.00 2.41 6.39
N LEU A 172 -2.75 3.33 7.32
CA LEU A 172 -2.95 4.75 7.06
C LEU A 172 -2.04 5.22 5.91
N ASP A 173 -0.79 4.78 5.85
CA ASP A 173 0.11 5.09 4.74
C ASP A 173 -0.38 4.52 3.40
N VAL A 174 -0.98 3.33 3.40
CA VAL A 174 -1.55 2.69 2.20
C VAL A 174 -2.77 3.45 1.69
N PHE A 175 -3.71 3.78 2.57
CA PHE A 175 -5.02 4.30 2.14
C PHE A 175 -5.14 5.82 2.15
N ARG A 176 -4.26 6.58 2.82
CA ARG A 176 -4.41 8.06 2.90
C ARG A 176 -4.37 8.81 1.57
N GLY A 177 -3.80 8.21 0.52
CA GLY A 177 -3.61 8.84 -0.78
C GLY A 177 -2.75 10.12 -0.70
N SER A 178 -3.13 11.14 -1.47
CA SER A 178 -2.36 12.37 -1.62
C SER A 178 -2.51 13.36 -0.46
N GLN A 179 -1.43 14.08 -0.16
CA GLN A 179 -1.44 15.16 0.83
C GLN A 179 -2.07 16.43 0.26
N ALA A 180 -3.39 16.47 0.23
CA ALA A 180 -4.16 17.63 -0.18
C ALA A 180 -4.40 18.62 0.98
N LYS A 181 -4.17 19.93 0.73
CA LYS A 181 -4.49 21.03 1.67
C LYS A 181 -5.99 21.32 1.77
N ALA A 182 -6.72 21.01 0.71
CA ALA A 182 -8.17 21.18 0.62
C ALA A 182 -8.74 20.00 -0.18
N VAL A 183 -9.97 19.61 0.13
CA VAL A 183 -10.67 18.49 -0.52
C VAL A 183 -11.98 19.01 -1.08
N ALA A 184 -12.27 18.68 -2.34
CA ALA A 184 -13.59 18.93 -2.91
C ALA A 184 -14.60 17.97 -2.29
N LEU A 185 -15.76 18.47 -1.88
CA LEU A 185 -16.83 17.62 -1.30
C LEU A 185 -17.30 16.58 -2.32
N ASP A 186 -17.40 16.98 -3.59
CA ASP A 186 -17.68 16.07 -4.72
C ASP A 186 -16.57 15.04 -4.96
N GLY A 187 -15.42 15.14 -4.28
CA GLY A 187 -14.33 14.18 -4.31
C GLY A 187 -14.35 13.15 -3.18
N LEU A 188 -15.31 13.26 -2.25
CA LEU A 188 -15.53 12.32 -1.15
C LEU A 188 -16.61 11.31 -1.54
N ASP A 189 -16.21 10.20 -2.14
CA ASP A 189 -17.13 9.15 -2.63
C ASP A 189 -17.02 7.82 -1.89
N HIS A 190 -15.95 7.59 -1.12
CA HIS A 190 -15.74 6.34 -0.40
C HIS A 190 -15.05 6.53 0.95
N VAL A 191 -15.34 5.58 1.85
CA VAL A 191 -14.77 5.52 3.20
C VAL A 191 -14.15 4.14 3.43
N VAL A 192 -12.95 4.12 3.99
CA VAL A 192 -12.27 2.90 4.44
C VAL A 192 -12.32 2.86 5.95
N VAL A 193 -12.99 1.86 6.51
CA VAL A 193 -13.20 1.71 7.95
C VAL A 193 -12.46 0.48 8.46
N PHE A 194 -11.56 0.71 9.40
CA PHE A 194 -10.84 -0.32 10.13
C PHE A 194 -11.41 -0.40 11.54
N THR A 195 -11.90 -1.57 11.93
CA THR A 195 -12.46 -1.81 13.26
C THR A 195 -11.61 -2.86 13.96
N ALA A 196 -11.06 -2.51 15.12
CA ALA A 196 -10.41 -3.46 16.01
C ALA A 196 -11.49 -4.21 16.80
N VAL A 197 -11.50 -5.54 16.68
CA VAL A 197 -12.44 -6.41 17.38
C VAL A 197 -11.65 -7.41 18.22
N GLU A 198 -12.11 -7.61 19.45
CA GLU A 198 -11.63 -8.68 20.32
C GLU A 198 -12.44 -9.94 20.01
N ASP A 199 -11.78 -11.00 19.56
CA ASP A 199 -12.43 -12.31 19.39
C ASP A 199 -12.17 -13.16 20.64
N PRO A 200 -13.22 -13.64 21.33
CA PRO A 200 -13.05 -14.53 22.48
C PRO A 200 -12.48 -15.91 22.13
N GLU A 201 -12.59 -16.37 20.88
CA GLU A 201 -12.29 -17.75 20.47
C GLU A 201 -10.92 -17.92 19.80
N GLU A 202 -10.31 -16.84 19.29
CA GLU A 202 -8.97 -16.86 18.71
C GLU A 202 -7.98 -16.05 19.56
N THR A 203 -6.78 -16.59 19.77
CA THR A 203 -5.72 -15.91 20.51
C THR A 203 -5.12 -14.78 19.65
N GLY A 204 -5.75 -13.61 19.62
CA GLY A 204 -5.25 -12.45 18.90
C GLY A 204 -6.26 -11.31 18.78
N SER A 205 -5.77 -10.10 18.51
CA SER A 205 -6.63 -8.97 18.15
C SER A 205 -6.98 -9.04 16.67
N HIS A 206 -8.27 -9.01 16.33
CA HIS A 206 -8.74 -9.08 14.96
C HIS A 206 -8.94 -7.69 14.36
N LEU A 207 -8.59 -7.58 13.08
CA LEU A 207 -8.88 -6.41 12.28
C LEU A 207 -10.04 -6.74 11.35
N ILE A 208 -11.20 -6.12 11.57
CA ILE A 208 -12.28 -6.16 10.59
C ILE A 208 -12.18 -4.89 9.74
N CYS A 209 -11.92 -5.07 8.45
CA CYS A 209 -11.96 -4.00 7.47
C CYS A 209 -13.33 -3.99 6.80
N PHE A 210 -14.08 -2.90 7.00
CA PHE A 210 -15.27 -2.60 6.22
C PHE A 210 -14.93 -1.51 5.21
N ILE A 211 -15.31 -1.75 3.98
CA ILE A 211 -15.18 -0.76 2.91
C ILE A 211 -16.61 -0.36 2.55
N GLU A 212 -17.01 0.81 3.01
CA GLU A 212 -18.32 1.37 2.69
C GLU A 212 -18.15 2.32 1.50
N ALA A 213 -18.53 1.83 0.33
CA ALA A 213 -18.50 2.57 -0.93
C ALA A 213 -19.88 3.17 -1.23
N VAL A 214 -20.45 3.98 -0.33
CA VAL A 214 -21.62 4.81 -0.66
C VAL A 214 -21.64 6.09 0.20
N VAL A 215 -21.02 7.17 -0.27
CA VAL A 215 -21.44 8.53 0.12
C VAL A 215 -22.28 9.11 -1.02
N HIS A 216 -23.40 8.46 -1.35
CA HIS A 216 -24.44 9.17 -2.11
C HIS A 216 -25.23 10.00 -1.11
N SER A 217 -25.05 11.32 -1.20
CA SER A 217 -25.83 12.34 -0.52
C SER A 217 -27.31 11.99 -0.54
N CYS A 218 -27.84 11.51 0.59
CA CYS A 218 -29.22 11.78 0.93
C CYS A 218 -29.24 13.21 1.46
N VAL A 219 -29.53 14.15 0.56
CA VAL A 219 -30.21 15.41 0.91
C VAL A 219 -31.58 15.34 0.27
#